data_AF-A0A3D3GQP7-F1
#
_entry.id   AF-A0A3D3GQP7-F1
#
_cell.length_a   1.000
_cell.length_b   1.000
_cell.length_c   1.000
_cell.angle_alpha   90.00
_cell.angle_beta   90.00
_cell.angle_gamma   90.00
#
_symmetry.space_group_name_H-M   'P 1'
#
loop_
_entity.id
_entity.type
_entity.pdbx_description
1 polymer ?
#
loop_
_entity_poly.entity_id
_entity_poly.type
_entity_poly.pdbx_seq_one_letter_code
_entity_poly.pdbx_strand_id
1 'polypeptide(L)'
;MEKTTRNKIVFFTGFTFLGIFALQVPLMKLVGSSVSFTLFDAFAPIAGAFLGSIPGVIAVLLMQGFHFVTQGMNFSDPATLIRLLPLAMAALYFSRKMPLNVIVPALAIIAFVAHPVGREVWYFSLFWTIPIVCYFFQERWLLARALGATFMAHSVGGALWMWFVPIPAAVWIGLIPVVIMERLLFAAGIAGAYLAVNNAFALLNKKLEIVYKFPVHARHLLASLREEPAR
;
A
#
# COMPACT_ATOMS: atom_id res chain seq x y z
N MET A 1 15.67 17.63 22.72
CA MET A 1 14.55 17.27 21.81
C MET A 1 13.25 17.29 22.60
N GLU A 2 12.24 18.01 22.13
CA GLU A 2 10.93 18.09 22.79
C GLU A 2 10.31 16.69 22.94
N LYS A 3 9.66 16.40 24.08
CA LYS A 3 9.15 15.06 24.44
C LYS A 3 8.26 14.46 23.34
N THR A 4 7.49 15.31 22.66
CA THR A 4 6.59 14.96 21.55
C THR A 4 7.34 14.49 20.30
N THR A 5 8.43 15.16 19.94
CA THR A 5 9.25 14.80 18.76
C THR A 5 9.96 13.47 18.98
N ARG A 6 10.50 13.24 20.19
CA ARG A 6 11.11 11.96 20.55
C ARG A 6 10.16 10.79 20.35
N ASN A 7 8.93 10.93 20.84
CA ASN A 7 7.94 9.86 20.76
C ASN A 7 7.53 9.55 19.32
N LYS A 8 7.42 10.58 18.45
CA LYS A 8 7.15 10.40 17.02
C LYS A 8 8.27 9.62 16.33
N ILE A 9 9.53 9.92 16.65
CA ILE A 9 10.68 9.20 16.09
C ILE A 9 10.68 7.75 16.56
N VAL A 10 10.49 7.49 17.86
CA VAL A 10 10.42 6.12 18.40
C VAL A 10 9.31 5.33 17.73
N PHE A 11 8.12 5.92 17.56
CA PHE A 11 7.00 5.27 16.88
C PHE A 11 7.31 4.99 15.41
N PHE A 12 7.83 5.98 14.68
CA PHE A 12 8.25 5.83 13.29
C PHE A 12 9.26 4.69 13.11
N THR A 13 10.31 4.69 13.94
CA THR A 13 11.36 3.67 13.91
C THR A 13 10.79 2.29 14.23
N GLY A 14 9.99 2.16 15.30
CA GLY A 14 9.36 0.90 15.67
C GLY A 14 8.43 0.36 14.59
N PHE A 15 7.60 1.23 14.00
CA PHE A 15 6.72 0.87 12.88
C PHE A 15 7.52 0.41 11.65
N THR A 16 8.65 1.07 11.39
CA THR A 16 9.58 0.69 10.31
C THR A 16 10.15 -0.71 10.51
N PHE A 17 10.63 -1.02 11.71
CA PHE A 17 11.13 -2.35 12.04
C PHE A 17 10.05 -3.43 11.96
N LEU A 18 8.82 -3.15 12.41
CA LEU A 18 7.70 -4.08 12.25
C LEU A 18 7.45 -4.41 10.77
N GLY A 19 7.50 -3.40 9.90
CA GLY A 19 7.39 -3.61 8.45
C GLY A 19 8.54 -4.46 7.89
N ILE A 20 9.77 -4.28 8.39
CA ILE A 20 10.91 -5.10 7.99
C ILE A 20 10.73 -6.57 8.40
N PHE A 21 10.21 -6.83 9.62
CA PHE A 21 9.89 -8.20 10.04
C PHE A 21 8.75 -8.80 9.20
N ALA A 22 7.77 -7.99 8.81
CA ALA A 22 6.68 -8.45 7.95
C ALA A 22 7.14 -8.93 6.56
N LEU A 23 8.29 -8.46 6.05
CA LEU A 23 8.88 -8.94 4.78
C LEU A 23 9.28 -10.42 4.86
N GLN A 24 9.56 -10.93 6.06
CA GLN A 24 10.06 -12.29 6.26
C GLN A 24 8.94 -13.33 6.28
N VAL A 25 7.67 -12.90 6.24
CA VAL A 25 6.51 -13.79 6.34
C VAL A 25 5.84 -13.92 4.97
N PRO A 26 6.15 -14.95 4.16
CA PRO A 26 5.44 -15.22 2.92
C PRO A 26 4.01 -15.71 3.24
N LEU A 27 3.03 -15.16 2.53
CA LEU A 27 1.62 -15.54 2.66
C LEU A 27 1.21 -16.46 1.51
N MET A 28 1.53 -16.09 0.26
CA MET A 28 1.25 -16.94 -0.90
C MET A 28 2.13 -16.60 -2.09
N LYS A 29 2.33 -17.55 -3.01
CA LYS A 29 3.07 -17.30 -4.25
C LYS A 29 2.24 -16.45 -5.21
N LEU A 30 2.90 -15.51 -5.88
CA LEU A 30 2.29 -14.78 -6.98
C LEU A 30 2.15 -15.71 -8.18
N VAL A 31 1.03 -15.60 -8.90
CA VAL A 31 0.74 -16.49 -10.02
C VAL A 31 1.78 -16.28 -11.12
N GLY A 32 2.42 -17.36 -11.56
CA GLY A 32 3.46 -17.31 -12.59
C GLY A 32 4.81 -16.76 -12.12
N SER A 33 5.06 -16.65 -10.81
CA SER A 33 6.33 -16.14 -10.26
C SER A 33 6.89 -17.02 -9.14
N SER A 34 8.20 -16.97 -8.93
CA SER A 34 8.86 -17.53 -7.74
C SER A 34 8.75 -16.61 -6.52
N VAL A 35 8.31 -15.36 -6.70
CA VAL A 35 8.11 -14.36 -5.65
C VAL A 35 6.80 -14.62 -4.91
N SER A 36 6.82 -14.38 -3.60
CA SER A 36 5.63 -14.49 -2.75
C SER A 36 5.08 -13.12 -2.40
N PHE A 37 3.75 -13.01 -2.37
CA PHE A 37 3.04 -12.01 -1.58
C PHE A 37 3.38 -12.25 -0.10
N THR A 38 3.88 -11.21 0.56
CA THR A 38 4.32 -11.24 1.95
C THR A 38 3.35 -10.49 2.85
N LEU A 39 3.46 -10.66 4.16
CA LEU A 39 2.72 -9.84 5.12
C LEU A 39 3.05 -8.35 4.96
N PHE A 40 4.26 -8.03 4.49
CA PHE A 40 4.66 -6.68 4.19
C PHE A 40 3.81 -6.02 3.09
N ASP A 41 3.42 -6.74 2.05
CA ASP A 41 2.61 -6.19 0.96
C ASP A 41 1.20 -5.77 1.43
N ALA A 42 0.68 -6.41 2.48
CA ALA A 42 -0.52 -6.00 3.19
C ALA A 42 -0.27 -4.84 4.19
N PHE A 43 0.89 -4.83 4.84
CA PHE A 43 1.26 -3.89 5.90
C PHE A 43 1.76 -2.53 5.37
N ALA A 44 2.51 -2.50 4.28
CA ALA A 44 3.14 -1.28 3.80
C ALA A 44 2.13 -0.18 3.46
N PRO A 45 0.99 -0.45 2.79
CA PRO A 45 0.01 0.59 2.50
C PRO A 45 -0.58 1.24 3.75
N ILE A 46 -0.72 0.51 4.86
CA ILE A 46 -1.31 1.06 6.10
C ILE A 46 -0.36 2.01 6.83
N ALA A 47 0.94 2.02 6.50
CA ALA A 47 1.92 2.93 7.08
C ALA A 47 1.48 4.39 6.94
N GLY A 48 0.90 4.77 5.81
CA GLY A 48 0.38 6.12 5.57
C GLY A 48 -0.73 6.52 6.54
N ALA A 49 -1.55 5.59 7.01
CA ALA A 49 -2.64 5.89 7.93
C ALA A 49 -2.16 6.12 9.37
N PHE A 50 -1.08 5.46 9.79
CA PHE A 50 -0.55 5.57 11.16
C PHE A 50 0.57 6.60 11.30
N LEU A 51 1.44 6.73 10.30
CA LEU A 51 2.57 7.66 10.29
C LEU A 51 2.26 8.98 9.59
N GLY A 52 1.14 9.07 8.88
CA GLY A 52 0.78 10.19 8.00
C GLY A 52 1.38 10.05 6.59
N SER A 53 1.00 10.95 5.68
CA SER A 53 1.33 10.84 4.25
C SER A 53 2.83 10.73 3.96
N ILE A 54 3.60 11.79 4.24
CA ILE A 54 5.03 11.83 3.92
C ILE A 54 5.85 10.84 4.77
N PRO A 55 5.70 10.80 6.11
CA PRO A 55 6.46 9.84 6.91
C PRO A 55 6.10 8.38 6.56
N GLY A 56 4.83 8.09 6.28
CA GLY A 56 4.42 6.74 5.84
C GLY A 56 5.09 6.32 4.53
N VAL A 57 5.17 7.22 3.54
CA VAL A 57 5.90 6.97 2.29
C VAL A 57 7.38 6.72 2.56
N ILE A 58 8.03 7.54 3.38
CA ILE A 58 9.44 7.38 3.74
C ILE A 58 9.66 6.02 4.42
N ALA A 59 8.81 5.64 5.38
CA ALA A 59 8.90 4.36 6.07
C ALA A 59 8.81 3.17 5.09
N VAL A 60 7.87 3.21 4.13
CA VAL A 60 7.73 2.18 3.11
C VAL A 60 8.94 2.11 2.19
N LEU A 61 9.51 3.24 1.80
CA LEU A 61 10.75 3.28 1.01
C LEU A 61 11.94 2.71 1.79
N LEU A 62 12.05 2.98 3.09
CA LEU A 62 13.09 2.41 3.95
C LEU A 62 12.93 0.89 4.10
N MET A 63 11.71 0.41 4.33
CA MET A 63 11.42 -1.03 4.43
C MET A 63 11.77 -1.76 3.11
N GLN A 64 11.33 -1.22 1.96
CA GLN A 64 11.67 -1.80 0.65
C GLN A 64 13.16 -1.70 0.35
N GLY A 65 13.79 -0.55 0.62
CA GLY A 65 15.22 -0.35 0.43
C GLY A 65 16.04 -1.35 1.25
N PHE A 66 15.65 -1.61 2.49
CA PHE A 66 16.26 -2.65 3.31
C PHE A 66 16.11 -4.04 2.66
N HIS A 67 14.90 -4.42 2.24
CA HIS A 67 14.65 -5.68 1.55
C HIS A 67 15.60 -5.87 0.36
N PHE A 68 15.68 -4.83 -0.46
CA PHE A 68 16.43 -4.78 -1.70
C PHE A 68 17.93 -4.93 -1.48
N VAL A 69 18.49 -4.21 -0.50
CA VAL A 69 19.90 -4.37 -0.11
C VAL A 69 20.17 -5.78 0.39
N THR A 70 19.29 -6.35 1.25
CA THR A 70 19.50 -7.69 1.80
C THR A 70 19.38 -8.83 0.78
N GLN A 71 18.67 -8.61 -0.33
CA GLN A 71 18.53 -9.59 -1.41
C GLN A 71 19.60 -9.46 -2.51
N GLY A 72 20.63 -8.63 -2.32
CA GLY A 72 21.75 -8.53 -3.27
C GLY A 72 21.35 -7.87 -4.59
N MET A 73 20.45 -6.90 -4.53
CA MET A 73 19.84 -6.26 -5.69
C MET A 73 20.83 -5.59 -6.65
N ASN A 74 20.57 -5.72 -7.96
CA ASN A 74 21.27 -5.01 -9.01
C ASN A 74 20.62 -3.63 -9.26
N PHE A 75 21.18 -2.57 -8.68
CA PHE A 75 20.69 -1.20 -8.86
C PHE A 75 20.82 -0.66 -10.30
N SER A 76 21.51 -1.39 -11.18
CA SER A 76 21.64 -1.05 -12.60
C SER A 76 20.44 -1.51 -13.44
N ASP A 77 19.52 -2.32 -12.88
CA ASP A 77 18.30 -2.76 -13.57
C ASP A 77 17.17 -1.73 -13.39
N PRO A 78 16.65 -1.10 -14.47
CA PRO A 78 15.54 -0.16 -14.37
C PRO A 78 14.26 -0.77 -13.77
N ALA A 79 13.99 -2.05 -14.01
CA ALA A 79 12.80 -2.73 -13.48
C ALA A 79 12.82 -2.79 -11.95
N THR A 80 14.02 -2.86 -11.39
CA THR A 80 14.26 -2.86 -9.95
C THR A 80 13.92 -1.50 -9.31
N LEU A 81 14.32 -0.39 -9.93
CA LEU A 81 14.00 0.96 -9.41
C LEU A 81 12.50 1.27 -9.53
N ILE A 82 11.88 0.80 -10.60
CA ILE A 82 10.43 0.97 -10.86
C ILE A 82 9.58 0.31 -9.78
N ARG A 83 10.04 -0.80 -9.18
CA ARG A 83 9.31 -1.54 -8.15
C ARG A 83 9.15 -0.78 -6.82
N LEU A 84 9.98 0.22 -6.54
CA LEU A 84 9.88 1.02 -5.30
C LEU A 84 8.63 1.90 -5.25
N LEU A 85 8.26 2.48 -6.39
CA LEU A 85 7.25 3.54 -6.49
C LEU A 85 5.81 3.05 -6.26
N PRO A 86 5.36 1.90 -6.80
CA PRO A 86 4.00 1.40 -6.61
C PRO A 86 3.57 1.37 -5.14
N LEU A 87 4.38 0.75 -4.28
CA LEU A 87 3.99 0.55 -2.88
C LEU A 87 4.04 1.84 -2.07
N ALA A 88 4.97 2.74 -2.39
CA ALA A 88 4.99 4.10 -1.85
C ALA A 88 3.71 4.86 -2.22
N MET A 89 3.24 4.76 -3.47
CA MET A 89 1.99 5.40 -3.91
C MET A 89 0.75 4.75 -3.29
N ALA A 90 0.75 3.44 -3.02
CA ALA A 90 -0.29 2.80 -2.24
C ALA A 90 -0.37 3.34 -0.81
N ALA A 91 0.77 3.51 -0.14
CA ALA A 91 0.83 4.11 1.19
C ALA A 91 0.36 5.57 1.20
N LEU A 92 0.73 6.34 0.19
CA LEU A 92 0.25 7.70 0.01
C LEU A 92 -1.27 7.74 -0.17
N TYR A 93 -1.81 6.91 -1.07
CA TYR A 93 -3.26 6.80 -1.31
C TYR A 93 -4.00 6.44 -0.03
N PHE A 94 -3.52 5.44 0.69
CA PHE A 94 -4.15 4.96 1.91
C PHE A 94 -4.01 5.96 3.07
N SER A 95 -3.07 6.91 3.03
CA SER A 95 -2.84 7.87 4.12
C SER A 95 -4.00 8.83 4.36
N ARG A 96 -4.52 9.46 3.30
CA ARG A 96 -5.64 10.41 3.34
C ARG A 96 -6.18 10.69 1.94
N LYS A 97 -7.38 11.27 1.88
CA LYS A 97 -7.94 11.80 0.64
C LYS A 97 -7.13 13.02 0.18
N MET A 98 -6.58 12.96 -1.04
CA MET A 98 -5.86 14.08 -1.66
C MET A 98 -5.95 14.02 -3.20
N PRO A 99 -5.74 15.14 -3.92
CA PRO A 99 -5.86 15.19 -5.37
C PRO A 99 -4.97 14.17 -6.10
N LEU A 100 -3.81 13.84 -5.54
CA LEU A 100 -2.90 12.83 -6.10
C LEU A 100 -3.56 11.46 -6.27
N ASN A 101 -4.53 11.09 -5.43
CA ASN A 101 -5.29 9.84 -5.53
C ASN A 101 -6.10 9.72 -6.83
N VAL A 102 -6.34 10.85 -7.51
CA VAL A 102 -7.05 10.92 -8.80
C VAL A 102 -6.07 11.24 -9.93
N ILE A 103 -5.18 12.22 -9.72
CA ILE A 103 -4.23 12.68 -10.73
C ILE A 103 -3.28 11.56 -11.14
N VAL A 104 -2.72 10.79 -10.19
CA VAL A 104 -1.72 9.76 -10.50
C VAL A 104 -2.32 8.61 -11.33
N PRO A 105 -3.48 8.01 -10.99
CA PRO A 105 -4.10 7.01 -11.85
C PRO A 105 -4.51 7.56 -13.22
N ALA A 106 -4.99 8.80 -13.29
CA ALA A 106 -5.33 9.43 -14.57
C ALA A 106 -4.10 9.61 -15.48
N LEU A 107 -2.97 10.06 -14.92
CA LEU A 107 -1.70 10.16 -15.65
C LEU A 107 -1.17 8.78 -16.06
N ALA A 108 -1.35 7.76 -15.21
CA ALA A 108 -1.00 6.38 -15.55
C ALA A 108 -1.80 5.88 -16.77
N ILE A 109 -3.12 6.12 -16.81
CA ILE A 109 -3.97 5.79 -17.97
C ILE A 109 -3.42 6.45 -19.24
N ILE A 110 -3.15 7.76 -19.18
CA ILE A 110 -2.62 8.50 -20.33
C ILE A 110 -1.27 7.93 -20.77
N ALA A 111 -0.34 7.72 -19.84
CA ALA A 111 0.98 7.20 -20.15
C ALA A 111 0.93 5.80 -20.77
N PHE A 112 0.06 4.92 -20.27
CA PHE A 112 -0.09 3.57 -20.83
C PHE A 112 -0.69 3.59 -22.22
N VAL A 113 -1.79 4.33 -22.44
CA VAL A 113 -2.44 4.42 -23.76
C VAL A 113 -1.58 5.18 -24.77
N ALA A 114 -0.64 6.02 -24.34
CA ALA A 114 0.32 6.66 -25.24
C ALA A 114 1.32 5.66 -25.86
N HIS A 115 1.56 4.51 -25.22
CA HIS A 115 2.45 3.47 -25.73
C HIS A 115 1.78 2.65 -26.86
N PRO A 116 2.49 2.26 -27.94
CA PRO A 116 1.90 1.50 -29.05
C PRO A 116 1.14 0.24 -28.63
N VAL A 117 1.77 -0.60 -27.80
CA VAL A 117 1.12 -1.81 -27.25
C VAL A 117 -0.04 -1.43 -26.34
N GLY A 118 0.10 -0.36 -25.55
CA GLY A 118 -0.97 0.09 -24.65
C GLY A 118 -2.20 0.59 -25.38
N ARG A 119 -2.09 1.07 -26.62
CA ARG A 119 -3.26 1.35 -27.49
C ARG A 119 -4.01 0.10 -27.89
N GLU A 120 -3.30 -0.99 -28.16
CA GLU A 120 -3.92 -2.29 -28.51
C GLU A 120 -4.71 -2.87 -27.34
N VAL A 121 -4.24 -2.63 -26.11
CA VAL A 121 -4.85 -3.12 -24.87
C VAL A 121 -5.37 -2.01 -23.96
N TRP A 122 -5.88 -0.92 -24.53
CA TRP A 122 -6.27 0.28 -23.78
C TRP A 122 -7.24 -0.01 -22.63
N TYR A 123 -8.12 -0.99 -22.80
CA TYR A 123 -9.10 -1.41 -21.78
C TYR A 123 -8.45 -1.98 -20.52
N PHE A 124 -7.21 -2.45 -20.58
CA PHE A 124 -6.45 -2.86 -19.40
C PHE A 124 -6.30 -1.70 -18.40
N SER A 125 -6.17 -0.46 -18.89
CA SER A 125 -6.07 0.73 -18.05
C SER A 125 -7.37 1.08 -17.30
N LEU A 126 -8.51 0.46 -17.65
CA LEU A 126 -9.79 0.68 -16.94
C LEU A 126 -9.73 0.26 -15.48
N PHE A 127 -8.84 -0.67 -15.11
CA PHE A 127 -8.55 -0.98 -13.72
C PHE A 127 -8.13 0.24 -12.90
N TRP A 128 -7.55 1.25 -13.53
CA TRP A 128 -7.04 2.45 -12.87
C TRP A 128 -8.10 3.55 -12.73
N THR A 129 -9.30 3.31 -13.25
CA THR A 129 -10.49 4.09 -12.85
C THR A 129 -10.98 3.68 -11.45
N ILE A 130 -10.70 2.46 -11.00
CA ILE A 130 -11.07 1.97 -9.66
C ILE A 130 -10.54 2.87 -8.53
N PRO A 131 -9.25 3.24 -8.45
CA PRO A 131 -8.75 4.14 -7.41
C PRO A 131 -9.37 5.54 -7.51
N ILE A 132 -9.78 5.99 -8.69
CA ILE A 132 -10.50 7.26 -8.88
C ILE A 132 -11.93 7.15 -8.33
N VAL A 133 -12.64 6.05 -8.58
CA VAL A 133 -13.97 5.82 -8.01
C VAL A 133 -13.89 5.65 -6.50
N CYS A 134 -12.95 4.82 -6.01
CA CYS A 134 -12.71 4.59 -4.60
C CYS A 134 -12.37 5.88 -3.84
N TYR A 135 -11.77 6.89 -4.49
CA TYR A 135 -11.47 8.19 -3.86
C TYR A 135 -12.71 8.86 -3.24
N PHE A 136 -13.89 8.65 -3.82
CA PHE A 136 -15.15 9.20 -3.31
C PHE A 136 -15.71 8.41 -2.12
N PHE A 137 -15.28 7.16 -1.91
CA PHE A 137 -15.80 6.27 -0.88
C PHE A 137 -14.78 5.90 0.21
N GLN A 138 -13.50 6.21 0.03
CA GLN A 138 -12.39 5.74 0.87
C GLN A 138 -12.45 6.19 2.34
N GLU A 139 -13.10 7.33 2.63
CA GLU A 139 -13.29 7.78 4.02
C GLU A 139 -14.45 7.04 4.70
N ARG A 140 -15.42 6.54 3.91
CA ARG A 140 -16.59 5.84 4.42
C ARG A 140 -16.37 4.32 4.51
N TRP A 141 -15.62 3.71 3.59
CA TRP A 141 -15.47 2.26 3.51
C TRP A 141 -14.00 1.87 3.50
N LEU A 142 -13.56 1.10 4.51
CA LEU A 142 -12.17 0.61 4.60
C LEU A 142 -11.79 -0.22 3.37
N LEU A 143 -12.70 -1.06 2.89
CA LEU A 143 -12.45 -1.87 1.69
C LEU A 143 -12.27 -1.00 0.44
N ALA A 144 -13.04 0.09 0.29
CA ALA A 144 -12.83 1.03 -0.82
C ALA A 144 -11.45 1.71 -0.74
N ARG A 145 -11.01 2.05 0.48
CA ARG A 145 -9.68 2.63 0.71
C ARG A 145 -8.55 1.64 0.37
N ALA A 146 -8.69 0.39 0.80
CA ALA A 146 -7.74 -0.68 0.53
C ALA A 146 -7.68 -1.03 -0.97
N LEU A 147 -8.85 -1.12 -1.62
CA LEU A 147 -8.98 -1.36 -3.05
C LEU A 147 -8.35 -0.22 -3.86
N GLY A 148 -8.61 1.03 -3.49
CA GLY A 148 -7.98 2.18 -4.10
C GLY A 148 -6.46 2.19 -3.94
N ALA A 149 -5.93 1.81 -2.76
CA ALA A 149 -4.49 1.74 -2.54
C ALA A 149 -3.79 0.67 -3.39
N THR A 150 -4.35 -0.54 -3.49
CA THR A 150 -3.73 -1.60 -4.29
C THR A 150 -3.82 -1.32 -5.79
N PHE A 151 -4.92 -0.71 -6.27
CA PHE A 151 -5.01 -0.31 -7.67
C PHE A 151 -4.21 0.97 -7.99
N MET A 152 -3.93 1.83 -7.01
CA MET A 152 -2.95 2.92 -7.16
C MET A 152 -1.54 2.38 -7.38
N ALA A 153 -1.11 1.38 -6.58
CA ALA A 153 0.15 0.69 -6.84
C ALA A 153 0.15 0.08 -8.26
N HIS A 154 -0.94 -0.60 -8.62
CA HIS A 154 -1.06 -1.23 -9.94
C HIS A 154 -1.03 -0.23 -11.09
N SER A 155 -1.62 0.96 -10.95
CA SER A 155 -1.60 1.98 -12.00
C SER A 155 -0.19 2.53 -12.23
N VAL A 156 0.53 2.84 -11.14
CA VAL A 156 1.91 3.33 -11.22
C VAL A 156 2.83 2.24 -11.78
N GLY A 157 2.70 1.01 -11.26
CA GLY A 157 3.48 -0.13 -11.73
C GLY A 157 3.22 -0.45 -13.19
N GLY A 158 1.96 -0.55 -13.60
CA GLY A 158 1.58 -0.88 -14.97
C GLY A 158 1.98 0.19 -15.99
N ALA A 159 1.83 1.47 -15.65
CA ALA A 159 2.29 2.55 -16.51
C ALA A 159 3.81 2.53 -16.70
N LEU A 160 4.59 2.36 -15.62
CA LEU A 160 6.05 2.26 -15.73
C LEU A 160 6.45 0.98 -16.50
N TRP A 161 5.87 -0.17 -16.16
CA TRP A 161 6.22 -1.44 -16.77
C TRP A 161 6.02 -1.44 -18.29
N MET A 162 4.94 -0.81 -18.78
CA MET A 162 4.67 -0.67 -20.21
C MET A 162 5.80 0.04 -20.97
N TRP A 163 6.47 1.01 -20.36
CA TRP A 163 7.53 1.79 -21.00
C TRP A 163 8.94 1.22 -20.83
N PHE A 164 9.17 0.44 -19.78
CA PHE A 164 10.51 -0.06 -19.45
C PHE A 164 10.69 -1.56 -19.70
N VAL A 165 9.60 -2.32 -19.84
CA VAL A 165 9.66 -3.76 -20.05
C VAL A 165 8.82 -4.13 -21.28
N PRO A 166 9.45 -4.54 -22.39
CA PRO A 166 8.76 -4.85 -23.62
C PRO A 166 8.02 -6.19 -23.46
N ILE A 167 6.72 -6.14 -23.19
CA ILE A 167 5.85 -7.31 -23.18
C ILE A 167 4.72 -7.16 -24.23
N PRO A 168 4.37 -8.23 -24.95
CA PRO A 168 3.38 -8.17 -26.03
C PRO A 168 1.96 -8.00 -25.49
N ALA A 169 1.06 -7.47 -26.33
CA ALA A 169 -0.35 -7.25 -25.99
C ALA A 169 -1.04 -8.49 -25.41
N ALA A 170 -0.76 -9.68 -25.96
CA ALA A 170 -1.34 -10.94 -25.48
C ALA A 170 -1.04 -11.23 -24.00
N VAL A 171 0.14 -10.82 -23.50
CA VAL A 171 0.50 -11.00 -22.08
C VAL A 171 -0.33 -10.07 -21.20
N TRP A 172 -0.51 -8.80 -21.59
CA TRP A 172 -1.40 -7.88 -20.87
C TRP A 172 -2.84 -8.40 -20.78
N ILE A 173 -3.35 -8.98 -21.87
CA ILE A 173 -4.69 -9.59 -21.89
C ILE A 173 -4.77 -10.76 -20.91
N GLY A 174 -3.76 -11.65 -20.93
CA GLY A 174 -3.68 -12.79 -20.01
C GLY A 174 -3.56 -12.39 -18.53
N LEU A 175 -3.04 -11.19 -18.23
CA LEU A 175 -2.92 -10.67 -16.87
C LEU A 175 -4.26 -10.19 -16.28
N ILE A 176 -5.29 -9.92 -17.08
CA ILE A 176 -6.59 -9.40 -16.58
C ILE A 176 -7.17 -10.24 -15.42
N PRO A 177 -7.37 -11.57 -15.55
CA PRO A 177 -7.89 -12.37 -14.45
C PRO A 177 -6.95 -12.40 -13.24
N VAL A 178 -5.64 -12.39 -13.47
CA VAL A 178 -4.61 -12.38 -12.42
C VAL A 178 -4.68 -11.08 -11.61
N VAL A 179 -4.77 -9.93 -12.30
CA VAL A 179 -4.92 -8.61 -11.68
C VAL A 179 -6.15 -8.58 -10.79
N ILE A 180 -7.32 -9.02 -11.28
CA ILE A 180 -8.55 -9.02 -10.48
C ILE A 180 -8.34 -9.81 -9.18
N MET A 181 -7.88 -11.04 -9.30
CA MET A 181 -7.67 -11.92 -8.15
C MET A 181 -6.65 -11.34 -7.17
N GLU A 182 -5.46 -10.96 -7.64
CA GLU A 182 -4.40 -10.43 -6.78
C GLU A 182 -4.79 -9.10 -6.13
N ARG A 183 -5.46 -8.20 -6.86
CA ARG A 183 -5.85 -6.91 -6.29
C ARG A 183 -6.93 -7.08 -5.23
N LEU A 184 -7.88 -7.99 -5.41
CA LEU A 184 -8.87 -8.30 -4.38
C LEU A 184 -8.24 -8.92 -3.13
N LEU A 185 -7.31 -9.86 -3.32
CA LEU A 185 -6.52 -10.43 -2.23
C LEU A 185 -5.73 -9.36 -1.48
N PHE A 186 -5.03 -8.48 -2.20
CA PHE A 186 -4.25 -7.40 -1.58
C PHE A 186 -5.16 -6.42 -0.84
N ALA A 187 -6.31 -6.07 -1.41
CA ALA A 187 -7.29 -5.22 -0.72
C ALA A 187 -7.78 -5.85 0.59
N ALA A 188 -8.09 -7.15 0.58
CA ALA A 188 -8.46 -7.89 1.78
C ALA A 188 -7.32 -7.94 2.80
N GLY A 189 -6.09 -8.21 2.35
CA GLY A 189 -4.89 -8.21 3.18
C GLY A 189 -4.62 -6.86 3.84
N ILE A 190 -4.66 -5.77 3.07
CA ILE A 190 -4.48 -4.39 3.56
C ILE A 190 -5.56 -4.05 4.60
N ALA A 191 -6.82 -4.36 4.32
CA ALA A 191 -7.91 -4.12 5.26
C ALA A 191 -7.74 -4.94 6.55
N GLY A 192 -7.38 -6.22 6.43
CA GLY A 192 -7.11 -7.09 7.57
C GLY A 192 -5.94 -6.61 8.42
N ALA A 193 -4.82 -6.25 7.79
CA ALA A 193 -3.64 -5.69 8.46
C ALA A 193 -3.98 -4.38 9.18
N TYR A 194 -4.75 -3.48 8.54
CA TYR A 194 -5.20 -2.24 9.17
C TYR A 194 -6.02 -2.51 10.43
N LEU A 195 -7.01 -3.40 10.36
CA LEU A 195 -7.84 -3.76 11.51
C LEU A 195 -7.01 -4.38 12.63
N ALA A 196 -6.11 -5.31 12.30
CA ALA A 196 -5.23 -5.96 13.26
C ALA A 196 -4.35 -4.94 14.00
N VAL A 197 -3.64 -4.07 13.25
CA VAL A 197 -2.74 -3.07 13.84
C VAL A 197 -3.52 -2.02 14.64
N ASN A 198 -4.63 -1.51 14.12
CA ASN A 198 -5.45 -0.52 14.82
C ASN A 198 -5.98 -1.03 16.17
N ASN A 199 -6.43 -2.30 16.21
CA ASN A 199 -6.92 -2.91 17.44
C ASN A 199 -5.77 -3.32 18.39
N ALA A 200 -4.62 -3.75 17.86
CA ALA A 200 -3.43 -3.98 18.67
C ALA A 200 -2.98 -2.69 19.37
N PHE A 201 -2.94 -1.56 18.66
CA PHE A 201 -2.62 -0.25 19.25
C PHE A 201 -3.63 0.17 20.32
N ALA A 202 -4.92 -0.07 20.09
CA ALA A 202 -5.95 0.21 21.10
C ALA A 202 -5.79 -0.66 22.35
N LEU A 203 -5.49 -1.96 22.18
CA LEU A 203 -5.22 -2.86 23.29
C LEU A 203 -3.98 -2.43 24.09
N LEU A 204 -2.90 -2.05 23.41
CA LEU A 204 -1.66 -1.57 24.05
C LEU A 204 -1.90 -0.26 24.81
N ASN A 205 -2.64 0.68 24.22
CA ASN A 205 -3.03 1.93 24.89
C ASN A 205 -3.85 1.68 26.16
N LYS A 206 -4.75 0.68 26.14
CA LYS A 206 -5.57 0.31 27.31
C LYS A 206 -4.75 -0.39 28.40
N LYS A 207 -3.82 -1.27 28.02
CA LYS A 207 -3.10 -2.14 28.97
C LYS A 207 -1.85 -1.54 29.57
N LEU A 208 -1.10 -0.74 28.80
CA LEU A 208 0.27 -0.43 29.18
C LEU A 208 0.45 0.93 29.88
N GLU A 209 -0.64 1.69 30.13
CA GLU A 209 -0.59 3.04 30.75
C GLU A 209 0.58 3.92 30.25
N ILE A 210 1.01 3.72 29.00
CA ILE A 210 2.22 4.34 28.47
C ILE A 210 1.91 5.82 28.28
N VAL A 211 2.86 6.67 28.69
CA VAL A 211 2.80 8.14 28.49
C VAL A 211 2.56 8.51 27.02
N TYR A 212 2.95 7.64 26.10
CA TYR A 212 2.68 7.76 24.67
C TYR A 212 1.50 6.88 24.25
N LYS A 213 0.43 7.51 23.76
CA LYS A 213 -0.70 6.82 23.16
C LYS A 213 -0.47 6.62 21.66
N PHE A 214 -0.54 5.37 21.21
CA PHE A 214 -0.51 5.02 19.79
C PHE A 214 -1.72 5.61 19.05
N PRO A 215 -1.58 5.97 17.76
CA PRO A 215 -2.69 6.46 16.96
C PRO A 215 -3.74 5.35 16.73
N VAL A 216 -4.99 5.64 17.07
CA VAL A 216 -6.11 4.70 16.98
C VAL A 216 -7.30 5.38 16.31
N HIS A 217 -7.93 4.67 15.38
CA HIS A 217 -9.14 5.10 14.70
C HIS A 217 -10.36 4.40 15.31
N ALA A 218 -11.16 5.14 16.09
CA ALA A 218 -12.27 4.62 16.89
C ALA A 218 -13.30 3.81 16.09
N ARG A 219 -13.57 4.22 14.84
CA ARG A 219 -14.53 3.56 13.94
C ARG A 219 -14.22 2.09 13.68
N HIS A 220 -12.95 1.71 13.77
CA HIS A 220 -12.45 0.38 13.44
C HIS A 220 -12.08 -0.44 14.67
N LEU A 221 -12.55 -0.03 15.85
CA LEU A 221 -12.36 -0.77 17.09
C LEU A 221 -13.37 -1.89 17.25
N LEU A 222 -12.86 -3.03 17.74
CA LEU A 222 -13.66 -4.11 18.32
C LEU A 222 -14.52 -3.57 19.46
N ALA A 223 -15.73 -4.11 19.62
CA ALA A 223 -16.70 -3.63 20.60
C ALA A 223 -16.13 -3.57 22.02
N SER A 224 -15.32 -4.56 22.42
CA SER A 224 -14.68 -4.63 23.75
C SER A 224 -13.59 -3.58 24.01
N LEU A 225 -13.12 -2.91 22.97
CA LEU A 225 -12.10 -1.85 23.02
C LEU A 225 -12.67 -0.45 22.79
N ARG A 226 -13.97 -0.33 22.49
CA ARG A 226 -14.65 0.97 22.45
C ARG A 226 -14.87 1.42 23.90
N GLU A 227 -14.41 2.62 24.22
CA GLU A 227 -14.84 3.27 25.46
C GLU A 227 -16.35 3.47 25.40
N GLU A 228 -17.08 3.12 26.47
CA GLU A 228 -18.50 3.43 26.54
C GLU A 228 -18.67 4.95 26.43
N PRO A 229 -19.61 5.45 25.62
CA PRO A 229 -19.91 6.87 25.64
C PRO A 229 -20.31 7.25 27.07
N ALA A 230 -19.64 8.27 27.63
CA ALA A 230 -20.04 8.84 28.91
C ALA A 230 -21.53 9.18 28.84
N ARG A 231 -22.32 8.50 29.68
CA ARG A 231 -23.77 8.75 29.81
C ARG A 231 -24.02 10.04 30.56
#